data_AF-A0A2M8ECZ3-F1
#
_entry.id   AF-A0A2M8ECZ3-F1
#
_cell.length_a   1.000
_cell.length_b   1.000
_cell.length_c   1.000
_cell.angle_alpha   90.00
_cell.angle_beta   90.00
_cell.angle_gamma   90.00
#
_symmetry.space_group_name_H-M   'P 1'
#
loop_
_entity.id
_entity.type
_entity.pdbx_description
1 polymer ?
#
loop_
_entity_poly.entity_id
_entity_poly.type
_entity_poly.pdbx_seq_one_letter_code
_entity_poly.pdbx_strand_id
1 'polypeptide(L)'
;MTHIPFQFKPRGLLTTLALSVTLCGSLSACFPVIMGGAVMGSLVATDRRTSGAQLEDEGIELRGASRIRDNLGERVHVNINSYNRRVLITGEVPSVQDKQLVEQVITRVENVQSVVNELAVLGNATLTQRSSDALVTGKVKAGLVDAKDLSANAFKVVTERGTTYLMGRVTQREADRATEITRSTGGVQKVVRVFEIISEDELRRLLPQPAPEAKAAPAQ
;
A
#
# COMPACT_ATOMS: atom_id res chain seq x y z
N MET A 1 67.18 10.25 5.83
CA MET A 1 66.16 10.69 4.86
C MET A 1 66.07 9.65 3.76
N THR A 2 65.19 8.67 3.92
CA THR A 2 64.98 7.57 2.96
C THR A 2 63.61 7.79 2.30
N HIS A 3 63.62 8.19 1.03
CA HIS A 3 62.42 8.28 0.20
C HIS A 3 61.99 6.88 -0.23
N ILE A 4 60.77 6.47 0.16
CA ILE A 4 60.10 5.27 -0.34
C ILE A 4 59.21 5.71 -1.51
N PRO A 5 59.41 5.21 -2.74
CA PRO A 5 58.53 5.53 -3.85
C PRO A 5 57.23 4.73 -3.77
N PHE A 6 56.10 5.44 -3.68
CA PHE A 6 54.76 4.88 -3.79
C PHE A 6 54.48 4.46 -5.25
N GLN A 7 54.58 3.17 -5.54
CA GLN A 7 54.20 2.58 -6.83
C GLN A 7 52.67 2.40 -6.87
N PHE A 8 51.98 3.26 -7.63
CA PHE A 8 50.54 3.17 -7.86
C PHE A 8 50.25 2.05 -8.87
N LYS A 9 49.75 0.90 -8.41
CA LYS A 9 49.46 -0.26 -9.28
C LYS A 9 48.03 -0.13 -9.85
N PRO A 10 47.83 0.07 -11.16
CA PRO A 10 46.52 0.40 -11.77
C PRO A 10 45.53 -0.78 -11.81
N ARG A 11 45.91 -1.96 -11.31
CA ARG A 11 45.08 -3.18 -11.33
C ARG A 11 43.94 -3.16 -10.31
N GLY A 12 44.04 -2.31 -9.29
CA GLY A 12 42.99 -2.12 -8.28
C GLY A 12 41.86 -1.21 -8.74
N LEU A 13 42.14 -0.19 -9.57
CA LEU A 13 41.15 0.81 -9.96
C LEU A 13 40.05 0.24 -10.87
N LEU A 14 40.42 -0.70 -11.75
CA LEU A 14 39.49 -1.38 -12.67
C LEU A 14 38.56 -2.36 -11.94
N THR A 15 39.03 -2.96 -10.84
CA THR A 15 38.22 -3.89 -10.03
C THR A 15 37.23 -3.14 -9.13
N THR A 16 37.60 -1.97 -8.59
CA THR A 16 36.65 -1.11 -7.84
C THR A 16 35.59 -0.47 -8.73
N LEU A 17 35.92 -0.13 -9.98
CA LEU A 17 34.93 0.41 -10.94
C LEU A 17 33.91 -0.65 -11.38
N ALA A 18 34.36 -1.89 -11.57
CA ALA A 18 33.47 -3.01 -11.94
C ALA A 18 32.51 -3.38 -10.79
N LEU A 19 32.96 -3.30 -9.53
CA LEU A 19 32.13 -3.60 -8.36
C LEU A 19 31.05 -2.53 -8.12
N SER A 20 31.36 -1.26 -8.40
CA SER A 20 30.42 -0.14 -8.24
C SER A 20 29.35 -0.10 -9.35
N VAL A 21 29.68 -0.48 -10.58
CA VAL A 21 28.67 -0.64 -11.66
C VAL A 21 27.72 -1.81 -11.36
N THR A 22 28.22 -2.90 -10.79
CA THR A 22 27.40 -4.07 -10.42
C THR A 22 26.46 -3.75 -9.22
N LEU A 23 26.91 -2.90 -8.30
CA LEU A 23 26.10 -2.43 -7.17
C LEU A 23 25.04 -1.38 -7.59
N CYS A 24 25.33 -0.54 -8.61
CA CYS A 24 24.32 0.36 -9.19
C CYS A 24 23.26 -0.39 -10.03
N GLY A 25 23.63 -1.49 -10.68
CA GLY A 25 22.69 -2.32 -11.45
C GLY A 25 21.65 -3.06 -10.60
N SER A 26 21.95 -3.30 -9.32
CA SER A 26 21.05 -3.96 -8.37
C SER A 26 20.12 -2.98 -7.64
N LEU A 27 20.33 -1.66 -7.77
CA LEU A 27 19.48 -0.62 -7.15
C LEU A 27 18.41 -0.03 -8.09
N SER A 28 18.29 -0.50 -9.34
CA SER A 28 17.18 -0.11 -10.23
C SER A 28 15.85 -0.79 -9.89
N ALA A 29 15.57 -0.98 -8.59
CA ALA A 29 14.28 -1.45 -8.08
C ALA A 29 13.24 -0.32 -7.91
N CYS A 30 13.34 0.76 -8.69
CA CYS A 30 12.29 1.81 -8.69
C CYS A 30 11.48 1.86 -9.98
N PHE A 31 11.82 1.09 -11.03
CA PHE A 31 11.02 1.04 -12.25
C PHE A 31 11.28 -0.26 -13.03
N PRO A 32 10.31 -1.19 -13.11
CA PRO A 32 10.41 -2.32 -14.02
C PRO A 32 10.04 -1.84 -15.43
N VAL A 33 10.92 -1.08 -16.09
CA VAL A 33 10.63 -0.45 -17.39
C VAL A 33 10.88 -1.38 -18.59
N ILE A 34 11.51 -2.54 -18.42
CA ILE A 34 12.03 -3.28 -19.60
C ILE A 34 11.34 -4.63 -19.88
N MET A 35 10.42 -5.10 -19.03
CA MET A 35 9.68 -6.34 -19.29
C MET A 35 8.16 -6.14 -19.27
N GLY A 36 7.61 -5.79 -20.44
CA GLY A 36 6.22 -6.09 -20.79
C GLY A 36 5.21 -4.96 -20.55
N GLY A 37 5.04 -4.08 -21.54
CA GLY A 37 3.92 -3.13 -21.57
C GLY A 37 2.53 -3.79 -21.45
N ALA A 38 2.41 -5.07 -21.82
CA ALA A 38 1.20 -5.86 -21.61
C ALA A 38 0.92 -6.21 -20.13
N VAL A 39 1.96 -6.42 -19.31
CA VAL A 39 1.80 -6.74 -17.88
C VAL A 39 1.50 -5.48 -17.08
N MET A 40 2.13 -4.35 -17.41
CA MET A 40 1.78 -3.07 -16.79
C MET A 40 0.38 -2.58 -17.18
N GLY A 41 -0.06 -2.81 -18.43
CA GLY A 41 -1.41 -2.47 -18.88
C GLY A 41 -2.52 -3.26 -18.16
N SER A 42 -2.31 -4.55 -17.87
CA SER A 42 -3.29 -5.39 -17.17
C SER A 42 -3.41 -5.06 -15.68
N LEU A 43 -2.31 -4.66 -15.03
CA LEU A 43 -2.33 -4.22 -13.62
C LEU A 43 -3.12 -2.92 -13.45
N VAL A 44 -3.00 -1.96 -14.37
CA VAL A 44 -3.81 -0.73 -14.37
C VAL A 44 -5.28 -1.03 -14.71
N ALA A 45 -5.54 -2.01 -15.59
CA ALA A 45 -6.90 -2.40 -15.98
C ALA A 45 -7.70 -3.13 -14.88
N THR A 46 -7.03 -3.62 -13.81
CA THR A 46 -7.68 -4.39 -12.74
C THR A 46 -7.90 -3.61 -11.45
N ASP A 47 -7.32 -2.40 -11.31
CA ASP A 47 -7.68 -1.49 -10.24
C ASP A 47 -9.01 -0.81 -10.58
N ARG A 48 -9.92 -0.83 -9.61
CA ARG A 48 -11.26 -0.21 -9.73
C ARG A 48 -11.22 1.30 -9.47
N ARG A 49 -10.06 1.81 -9.03
CA ARG A 49 -9.79 3.23 -8.88
C ARG A 49 -9.15 3.76 -10.16
N THR A 50 -9.63 4.92 -10.58
CA THR A 50 -8.95 5.69 -11.62
C THR A 50 -7.60 6.17 -11.10
N SER A 51 -6.65 6.46 -12.00
CA SER A 51 -5.36 7.05 -11.60
C SER A 51 -5.56 8.37 -10.84
N GLY A 52 -6.59 9.15 -11.17
CA GLY A 52 -6.96 10.36 -10.42
C GLY A 52 -7.42 10.08 -9.00
N ALA A 53 -8.16 9.00 -8.77
CA ALA A 53 -8.58 8.61 -7.43
C ALA A 53 -7.40 8.11 -6.56
N GLN A 54 -6.43 7.40 -7.16
CA GLN A 54 -5.19 7.05 -6.45
C GLN A 54 -4.38 8.31 -6.08
N LEU A 55 -4.18 9.21 -7.04
CA LEU A 55 -3.50 10.48 -6.75
C LEU A 55 -4.20 11.29 -5.65
N GLU A 56 -5.53 11.28 -5.61
CA GLU A 56 -6.28 11.91 -4.53
C GLU A 56 -6.05 11.22 -3.17
N ASP A 57 -6.06 9.89 -3.13
CA ASP A 57 -5.79 9.12 -1.90
C ASP A 57 -4.40 9.43 -1.33
N GLU A 58 -3.36 9.38 -2.16
CA GLU A 58 -1.99 9.77 -1.77
C GLU A 58 -1.91 11.25 -1.38
N GLY A 59 -2.67 12.12 -2.05
CA GLY A 59 -2.81 13.54 -1.66
C GLY A 59 -3.42 13.72 -0.27
N ILE A 60 -4.47 12.95 0.07
CA ILE A 60 -5.07 12.91 1.40
C ILE A 60 -4.05 12.44 2.45
N GLU A 61 -3.31 11.37 2.17
CA GLU A 61 -2.28 10.84 3.08
C GLU A 61 -1.20 11.90 3.37
N LEU A 62 -0.66 12.56 2.33
CA LEU A 62 0.37 13.58 2.47
C LEU A 62 -0.13 14.82 3.23
N ARG A 63 -1.31 15.35 2.87
CA ARG A 63 -1.91 16.49 3.57
C ARG A 63 -2.22 16.13 5.02
N GLY A 64 -2.79 14.95 5.26
CA GLY A 64 -3.06 14.43 6.60
C GLY A 64 -1.79 14.35 7.45
N ALA A 65 -0.71 13.75 6.92
CA ALA A 65 0.56 13.66 7.61
C ALA A 65 1.14 15.04 7.95
N SER A 66 1.03 16.01 7.03
CA SER A 66 1.41 17.41 7.31
C SER A 66 0.60 18.00 8.47
N ARG A 67 -0.73 17.88 8.42
CA ARG A 67 -1.61 18.45 9.45
C ARG A 67 -1.36 17.83 10.83
N ILE A 68 -1.06 16.54 10.90
CA ILE A 68 -0.70 15.86 12.15
C ILE A 68 0.62 16.39 12.69
N ARG A 69 1.64 16.53 11.84
CA ARG A 69 2.91 17.14 12.27
C ARG A 69 2.72 18.58 12.78
N ASP A 70 1.91 19.39 12.10
CA ASP A 70 1.67 20.79 12.50
C ASP A 70 0.96 20.91 13.86
N ASN A 71 0.03 20.00 14.18
CA ASN A 71 -0.82 20.09 15.38
C ASN A 71 -0.30 19.27 16.56
N LEU A 72 0.39 18.15 16.29
CA LEU A 72 0.83 17.21 17.33
C LEU A 72 2.34 16.99 17.34
N GLY A 73 3.06 17.28 16.25
CA GLY A 73 4.49 17.04 16.14
C GLY A 73 4.85 15.56 16.29
N GLU A 74 6.02 15.30 16.86
CA GLU A 74 6.59 13.94 16.99
C GLU A 74 6.08 13.18 18.22
N ARG A 75 5.16 13.75 19.02
CA ARG A 75 4.65 13.11 20.25
C ARG A 75 3.64 11.99 19.98
N VAL A 76 3.21 11.83 18.72
CA VAL A 76 2.30 10.80 18.27
C VAL A 76 2.93 10.00 17.14
N HIS A 77 2.62 8.72 17.05
CA HIS A 77 3.01 7.89 15.92
C HIS A 77 1.75 7.49 15.16
N VAL A 78 1.46 8.19 14.06
CA VAL A 78 0.22 8.00 13.31
C VAL A 78 0.53 7.56 11.89
N ASN A 79 -0.04 6.44 11.50
CA ASN A 79 -0.07 5.96 10.13
C ASN A 79 -1.43 6.33 9.52
N ILE A 80 -1.40 6.92 8.32
CA ILE A 80 -2.59 7.37 7.60
C ILE A 80 -2.64 6.59 6.30
N ASN A 81 -3.73 5.87 6.07
CA ASN A 81 -3.96 5.15 4.83
C ASN A 81 -5.30 5.56 4.24
N SER A 82 -5.32 6.04 3.00
CA SER A 82 -6.54 6.33 2.26
C SER A 82 -6.82 5.25 1.21
N TYR A 83 -8.11 4.96 1.01
CA TYR A 83 -8.60 4.22 -0.13
C TYR A 83 -9.97 4.77 -0.54
N ASN A 84 -10.06 5.30 -1.76
CA ASN A 84 -11.23 5.99 -2.28
C ASN A 84 -11.80 7.02 -1.28
N ARG A 85 -10.93 7.90 -0.77
CA ARG A 85 -11.27 8.98 0.19
C ARG A 85 -11.77 8.52 1.57
N ARG A 86 -11.75 7.21 1.86
CA ARG A 86 -11.94 6.68 3.20
C ARG A 86 -10.59 6.51 3.87
N VAL A 87 -10.40 7.16 5.00
CA VAL A 87 -9.13 7.17 5.71
C VAL A 87 -9.18 6.22 6.90
N LEU A 88 -8.24 5.29 6.93
CA LEU A 88 -7.88 4.50 8.10
C LEU A 88 -6.73 5.20 8.82
N ILE A 89 -6.90 5.42 10.12
CA ILE A 89 -5.85 5.94 10.99
C ILE A 89 -5.43 4.84 11.97
N THR A 90 -4.16 4.46 11.96
CA THR A 90 -3.56 3.49 12.89
C THR A 90 -2.31 4.08 13.56
N GLY A 91 -1.73 3.32 14.50
CA GLY A 91 -0.57 3.74 15.28
C GLY A 91 -0.91 4.00 16.75
N GLU A 92 -0.13 4.85 17.40
CA GLU A 92 -0.13 5.09 18.83
C GLU A 92 -0.18 6.57 19.20
N VAL A 93 -0.90 6.86 20.28
CA VAL A 93 -0.97 8.19 20.89
C VAL A 93 -0.83 8.07 22.41
N PRO A 94 -0.33 9.11 23.10
CA PRO A 94 -0.11 9.03 24.54
C PRO A 94 -1.39 9.26 25.36
N SER A 95 -2.47 9.78 24.76
CA SER A 95 -3.73 10.06 25.47
C SER A 95 -4.97 9.90 24.57
N VAL A 96 -6.13 9.75 25.22
CA VAL A 96 -7.44 9.73 24.51
C VAL A 96 -7.73 11.08 23.87
N GLN A 97 -7.28 12.17 24.49
CA GLN A 97 -7.41 13.53 23.97
C GLN A 97 -6.65 13.67 22.65
N ASP A 98 -5.46 13.10 22.56
CA ASP A 98 -4.68 13.09 21.32
C ASP A 98 -5.32 12.21 20.26
N LYS A 99 -5.88 11.05 20.65
CA LYS A 99 -6.68 10.21 19.73
C LYS A 99 -7.81 11.01 19.08
N GLN A 100 -8.55 11.78 19.88
CA GLN A 100 -9.66 12.61 19.41
C GLN A 100 -9.19 13.79 18.56
N LEU A 101 -8.09 14.44 18.94
CA LEU A 101 -7.51 15.54 18.19
C LEU A 101 -7.05 15.08 16.79
N VAL A 102 -6.35 13.94 16.71
CA VAL A 102 -5.92 13.34 15.43
C VAL A 102 -7.12 13.12 14.52
N GLU A 103 -8.20 12.53 15.03
CA GLU A 103 -9.42 12.28 14.26
C GLU A 103 -10.04 13.57 13.72
N GLN A 104 -10.15 14.60 14.57
CA GLN A 104 -10.68 15.91 14.17
C GLN A 104 -9.81 16.58 13.10
N VAL A 105 -8.49 16.49 13.23
CA VAL A 105 -7.53 17.04 12.26
C VAL A 105 -7.69 16.34 10.91
N ILE A 106 -7.74 15.00 10.88
CA ILE A 106 -7.86 14.24 9.63
C ILE A 106 -9.24 14.43 8.98
N THR A 107 -10.31 14.50 9.76
CA THR A 107 -11.67 14.74 9.23
C THR A 107 -11.78 16.07 8.46
N ARG A 108 -10.95 17.06 8.80
CA ARG A 108 -10.91 18.38 8.13
C ARG A 108 -9.96 18.43 6.93
N VAL A 109 -9.25 17.35 6.63
CA VAL A 109 -8.41 17.28 5.43
C VAL A 109 -9.32 17.28 4.20
N GLU A 110 -8.95 18.07 3.20
CA GLU A 110 -9.71 18.18 1.96
C GLU A 110 -9.92 16.82 1.29
N ASN A 111 -11.13 16.61 0.77
CA ASN A 111 -11.60 15.39 0.10
C ASN A 111 -11.71 14.13 0.96
N VAL A 112 -11.51 14.20 2.28
CA VAL A 112 -11.84 13.07 3.18
C VAL A 112 -13.35 12.88 3.23
N GLN A 113 -13.81 11.65 2.98
CA GLN A 113 -15.23 11.27 3.09
C GLN A 113 -15.61 10.66 4.44
N SER A 114 -14.74 9.80 4.97
CA SER A 114 -14.96 9.14 6.24
C SER A 114 -13.64 8.76 6.88
N VAL A 115 -13.61 8.72 8.21
CA VAL A 115 -12.45 8.33 8.99
C VAL A 115 -12.78 7.11 9.84
N VAL A 116 -11.89 6.13 9.84
CA VAL A 116 -11.89 4.98 10.75
C VAL A 116 -10.69 5.13 11.68
N ASN A 117 -10.94 5.46 12.94
CA ASN A 117 -9.90 5.76 13.93
C ASN A 117 -9.57 4.55 14.82
N GLU A 118 -8.49 3.85 14.46
CA GLU A 118 -7.99 2.66 15.15
C GLU A 118 -6.66 2.95 15.88
N LEU A 119 -6.43 4.22 16.23
CA LEU A 119 -5.35 4.60 17.13
C LEU A 119 -5.53 3.94 18.49
N ALA A 120 -4.41 3.52 19.07
CA ALA A 120 -4.40 2.99 20.42
C ALA A 120 -3.67 3.94 21.37
N VAL A 121 -4.16 4.03 22.60
CA VAL A 121 -3.54 4.84 23.66
C VAL A 121 -2.48 3.99 24.36
N LEU A 122 -1.28 3.92 23.78
CA LEU A 122 -0.18 3.04 24.20
C LEU A 122 1.17 3.71 23.92
N GLY A 123 2.26 3.10 24.40
CA GLY A 123 3.60 3.39 23.88
C GLY A 123 3.83 2.76 22.49
N ASN A 124 4.84 3.26 21.77
CA ASN A 124 5.14 2.88 20.38
C ASN A 124 5.37 1.36 20.22
N ALA A 125 4.92 0.81 19.10
CA ALA A 125 5.20 -0.57 18.74
C ALA A 125 6.71 -0.85 18.62
N THR A 126 7.16 -1.98 19.18
CA THR A 126 8.55 -2.45 19.09
C THR A 126 8.94 -2.81 17.66
N LEU A 127 10.24 -2.80 17.35
CA LEU A 127 10.73 -3.21 16.03
C LEU A 127 10.31 -4.64 15.68
N THR A 128 10.38 -5.56 16.64
CA THR A 128 9.96 -6.97 16.45
C THR A 128 8.49 -7.08 16.10
N GLN A 129 7.61 -6.31 16.74
CA GLN A 129 6.18 -6.27 16.39
C GLN A 129 5.97 -5.76 14.97
N ARG A 130 6.60 -4.63 14.60
CA ARG A 130 6.49 -4.06 13.24
C ARG A 130 6.98 -5.05 12.17
N SER A 131 8.08 -5.76 12.42
CA SER A 131 8.57 -6.81 11.53
C SER A 131 7.57 -7.97 11.41
N SER A 132 6.95 -8.38 12.53
CA SER A 132 5.91 -9.41 12.52
C SER A 132 4.69 -8.98 11.69
N ASP A 133 4.22 -7.74 11.89
CA ASP A 133 3.08 -7.18 11.15
C ASP A 133 3.33 -7.08 9.64
N ALA A 134 4.56 -6.73 9.23
CA ALA A 134 4.96 -6.71 7.83
C ALA A 134 4.90 -8.12 7.20
N LEU A 135 5.38 -9.14 7.92
CA LEU A 135 5.29 -10.54 7.48
C LEU A 135 3.83 -11.01 7.39
N VAL A 136 2.99 -10.67 8.37
CA VAL A 136 1.56 -10.97 8.34
C VAL A 136 0.89 -10.30 7.14
N THR A 137 1.17 -9.01 6.91
CA THR A 137 0.66 -8.27 5.76
C THR A 137 1.06 -8.94 4.44
N GLY A 138 2.31 -9.37 4.31
CA GLY A 138 2.79 -10.10 3.14
C GLY A 138 2.05 -11.42 2.92
N LYS A 139 1.86 -12.21 3.99
CA LYS A 139 1.11 -13.48 3.92
C LYS A 139 -0.35 -13.27 3.52
N VAL A 140 -1.02 -12.27 4.10
CA VAL A 140 -2.41 -11.95 3.74
C VAL A 140 -2.49 -11.54 2.27
N LYS A 141 -1.59 -10.66 1.81
CA LYS A 141 -1.54 -10.26 0.39
C LYS A 141 -1.29 -11.45 -0.53
N ALA A 142 -0.39 -12.36 -0.18
CA ALA A 142 -0.15 -13.59 -0.94
C ALA A 142 -1.42 -14.46 -1.02
N GLY A 143 -2.11 -14.67 0.11
CA GLY A 143 -3.37 -15.43 0.13
C GLY A 143 -4.48 -14.80 -0.72
N LEU A 144 -4.56 -13.46 -0.78
CA LEU A 144 -5.50 -12.76 -1.65
C LEU A 144 -5.11 -12.89 -3.14
N VAL A 145 -3.82 -12.94 -3.47
CA VAL A 145 -3.33 -13.17 -4.84
C VAL A 145 -3.61 -14.61 -5.30
N ASP A 146 -3.47 -15.59 -4.41
CA ASP A 146 -3.75 -16.99 -4.71
C ASP A 146 -5.25 -17.27 -4.94
N ALA A 147 -6.13 -16.43 -4.37
CA ALA A 147 -7.56 -16.52 -4.54
C ALA A 147 -8.02 -15.98 -5.91
N LYS A 148 -8.08 -16.86 -6.90
CA LYS A 148 -8.44 -16.54 -8.31
C LYS A 148 -9.82 -15.89 -8.50
N ASP A 149 -10.71 -16.02 -7.51
CA ASP A 149 -12.05 -15.41 -7.51
C ASP A 149 -12.09 -13.98 -6.96
N LEU A 150 -10.93 -13.44 -6.56
CA LEU A 150 -10.71 -12.08 -6.09
C LEU A 150 -9.74 -11.32 -7.01
N SER A 151 -9.97 -10.02 -7.15
CA SER A 151 -8.93 -9.11 -7.64
C SER A 151 -8.11 -8.60 -6.45
N ALA A 152 -6.88 -9.09 -6.28
CA ALA A 152 -6.02 -8.68 -5.17
C ALA A 152 -5.76 -7.16 -5.15
N ASN A 153 -5.71 -6.51 -6.32
CA ASN A 153 -5.54 -5.06 -6.46
C ASN A 153 -6.75 -4.24 -5.96
N ALA A 154 -7.91 -4.87 -5.77
CA ALA A 154 -9.08 -4.22 -5.18
C ALA A 154 -8.94 -4.02 -3.66
N PHE A 155 -7.91 -4.59 -3.03
CA PHE A 155 -7.69 -4.56 -1.59
C PHE A 155 -6.40 -3.83 -1.21
N LYS A 156 -6.49 -2.93 -0.23
CA LYS A 156 -5.34 -2.41 0.51
C LYS A 156 -5.33 -3.06 1.88
N VAL A 157 -4.24 -3.76 2.19
CA VAL A 157 -4.06 -4.49 3.45
C VAL A 157 -3.06 -3.73 4.32
N VAL A 158 -3.47 -3.44 5.55
CA VAL A 158 -2.64 -2.80 6.58
C VAL A 158 -2.66 -3.70 7.82
N THR A 159 -1.53 -3.97 8.44
CA THR A 159 -1.49 -4.68 9.73
C THR A 159 -0.77 -3.81 10.75
N GLU A 160 -1.39 -3.66 11.91
CA GLU A 160 -0.85 -2.92 13.04
C GLU A 160 -1.13 -3.70 14.33
N ARG A 161 -0.08 -4.09 15.04
CA ARG A 161 -0.12 -4.82 16.32
C ARG A 161 -1.02 -6.05 16.26
N GLY A 162 -0.86 -6.88 15.23
CA GLY A 162 -1.65 -8.09 15.02
C GLY A 162 -3.11 -7.88 14.59
N THR A 163 -3.58 -6.63 14.45
CA THR A 163 -4.87 -6.33 13.81
C THR A 163 -4.64 -6.05 12.33
N THR A 164 -5.32 -6.79 11.47
CA THR A 164 -5.28 -6.59 10.02
C THR A 164 -6.53 -5.87 9.55
N TYR A 165 -6.32 -4.72 8.92
CA TYR A 165 -7.34 -3.87 8.33
C TYR A 165 -7.38 -4.13 6.82
N LEU A 166 -8.57 -4.41 6.32
CA LEU A 166 -8.82 -4.61 4.90
C LEU A 166 -9.61 -3.41 4.38
N MET A 167 -9.00 -2.64 3.49
CA MET A 167 -9.66 -1.54 2.77
C MET A 167 -9.89 -1.94 1.31
N GLY A 168 -10.90 -1.36 0.66
CA GLY A 168 -11.19 -1.67 -0.74
C GLY A 168 -12.57 -1.26 -1.19
N ARG A 169 -12.76 -1.18 -2.51
CA ARG A 169 -14.08 -1.05 -3.17
C ARG A 169 -14.49 -2.41 -3.73
N VAL A 170 -15.35 -3.11 -3.01
CA VAL A 170 -15.56 -4.55 -3.20
C VAL A 170 -17.02 -4.93 -3.08
N THR A 171 -17.40 -6.03 -3.71
CA THR A 171 -18.74 -6.60 -3.51
C THR A 171 -18.83 -7.27 -2.15
N GLN A 172 -20.04 -7.55 -1.69
CA GLN A 172 -20.25 -8.28 -0.44
C GLN A 172 -19.55 -9.65 -0.45
N ARG A 173 -19.67 -10.39 -1.57
CA ARG A 173 -19.02 -11.69 -1.78
C ARG A 173 -17.50 -11.60 -1.61
N GLU A 174 -16.89 -10.61 -2.25
CA GLU A 174 -15.45 -10.40 -2.19
C GLU A 174 -14.98 -9.98 -0.80
N ALA A 175 -15.74 -9.12 -0.13
CA ALA A 175 -15.44 -8.70 1.24
C ALA A 175 -15.43 -9.88 2.21
N ASP A 176 -16.43 -10.77 2.11
CA ASP A 176 -16.55 -11.93 2.98
C ASP A 176 -15.45 -12.96 2.68
N ARG A 177 -15.14 -13.19 1.40
CA ARG A 177 -14.04 -14.07 0.98
C ARG A 177 -12.67 -13.56 1.41
N ALA A 178 -12.37 -12.28 1.22
CA ALA A 178 -11.11 -11.68 1.66
C ALA A 178 -10.98 -11.70 3.19
N THR A 179 -12.09 -11.50 3.91
CA THR A 179 -12.13 -11.62 5.38
C THR A 179 -11.80 -13.05 5.82
N GLU A 180 -12.35 -14.06 5.15
CA GLU A 180 -12.08 -15.47 5.43
C GLU A 180 -10.60 -15.84 5.25
N ILE A 181 -9.99 -15.44 4.12
CA ILE A 181 -8.57 -15.65 3.84
C ILE A 181 -7.73 -14.99 4.94
N THR A 182 -8.04 -13.73 5.24
CA THR A 182 -7.29 -12.93 6.23
C THR A 182 -7.36 -13.56 7.62
N ARG A 183 -8.54 -13.93 8.12
CA ARG A 183 -8.68 -14.54 9.45
C ARG A 183 -8.00 -15.91 9.58
N SER A 184 -7.85 -16.64 8.47
CA SER A 184 -7.14 -17.93 8.45
C SER A 184 -5.62 -17.79 8.36
N THR A 185 -5.12 -16.57 8.12
CA THR A 185 -3.68 -16.31 7.98
C THR A 185 -3.01 -16.30 9.35
N GLY A 186 -2.01 -17.17 9.53
CA GLY A 186 -1.26 -17.25 10.79
C GLY A 186 -0.61 -15.93 11.18
N GLY A 187 -0.86 -15.47 12.41
CA GLY A 187 -0.38 -14.20 12.97
C GLY A 187 -1.43 -13.08 12.99
N VAL A 188 -2.55 -13.25 12.29
CA VAL A 188 -3.70 -12.33 12.40
C VAL A 188 -4.45 -12.61 13.70
N GLN A 189 -4.65 -11.56 14.51
CA GLN A 189 -5.37 -11.64 15.79
C GLN A 189 -6.77 -11.06 15.70
N LYS A 190 -6.94 -10.00 14.90
CA LYS A 190 -8.22 -9.33 14.65
C LYS A 190 -8.28 -8.89 13.20
N VAL A 191 -9.47 -8.96 12.60
CA VAL A 191 -9.74 -8.40 11.27
C VAL A 191 -10.71 -7.24 11.40
N VAL A 192 -10.37 -6.11 10.79
CA VAL A 192 -11.24 -4.93 10.70
C VAL A 192 -11.52 -4.63 9.23
N ARG A 193 -12.80 -4.50 8.88
CA ARG A 193 -13.25 -4.26 7.51
C ARG A 193 -13.48 -2.77 7.31
N VAL A 194 -12.75 -2.16 6.38
CA VAL A 194 -12.85 -0.75 5.99
C VAL A 194 -13.20 -0.69 4.50
N PHE A 195 -14.27 -1.40 4.13
CA PHE A 195 -14.70 -1.54 2.75
C PHE A 195 -15.74 -0.49 2.37
N GLU A 196 -15.69 -0.07 1.12
CA GLU A 196 -16.85 0.42 0.39
C GLU A 196 -17.51 -0.77 -0.31
N ILE A 197 -18.70 -1.14 0.14
CA ILE A 197 -19.47 -2.21 -0.49
C ILE A 197 -20.18 -1.66 -1.73
N ILE A 198 -19.87 -2.23 -2.88
CA ILE A 198 -20.50 -1.90 -4.18
C ILE A 198 -21.36 -3.07 -4.67
N SER A 199 -22.33 -2.77 -5.52
CA SER A 199 -23.13 -3.80 -6.20
C SER A 199 -22.33 -4.50 -7.30
N GLU A 200 -22.76 -5.71 -7.68
CA GLU A 200 -22.17 -6.43 -8.82
C GLU A 200 -22.29 -5.65 -10.14
N ASP A 201 -23.39 -4.93 -10.34
CA ASP A 201 -23.59 -4.10 -11.54
C ASP A 201 -22.70 -2.85 -11.53
N GLU A 202 -22.46 -2.26 -10.37
CA GLU A 202 -21.47 -1.19 -10.25
C GLU A 202 -20.06 -1.72 -10.51
N LEU A 203 -19.70 -2.89 -9.99
CA LEU A 203 -18.43 -3.53 -10.28
C LEU A 203 -18.22 -3.73 -11.79
N ARG A 204 -19.22 -4.25 -12.50
CA ARG A 204 -19.18 -4.43 -13.97
C ARG A 204 -18.95 -3.12 -14.73
N ARG A 205 -19.42 -1.99 -14.21
CA ARG A 205 -19.20 -0.66 -14.81
C ARG A 205 -17.81 -0.09 -14.54
N LEU A 206 -17.18 -0.50 -13.44
CA LEU A 206 -15.82 -0.06 -13.07
C LEU A 206 -14.73 -0.86 -13.78
N LEU A 207 -15.01 -2.11 -14.16
CA LEU A 207 -14.08 -2.92 -14.93
C LEU A 207 -14.12 -2.54 -16.42
N PRO A 208 -12.99 -2.53 -17.14
CA PRO A 208 -12.97 -2.35 -18.59
C PRO A 208 -13.89 -3.39 -19.25
N GLN A 209 -14.84 -2.94 -20.07
CA GLN A 209 -15.66 -3.87 -20.86
C GLN A 209 -14.75 -4.57 -21.89
N PRO A 210 -14.91 -5.88 -22.11
CA PRO A 210 -14.27 -6.54 -23.25
C PRO A 210 -14.59 -5.76 -24.52
N ALA A 211 -13.58 -5.47 -25.34
CA ALA A 211 -13.80 -4.81 -26.62
C ALA A 211 -14.86 -5.61 -27.41
N PRO A 212 -15.85 -4.95 -28.06
CA PRO A 212 -16.77 -5.66 -28.93
C PRO A 212 -15.96 -6.46 -29.94
N GLU A 213 -16.21 -7.77 -30.05
CA GLU A 213 -15.61 -8.58 -31.11
C GLU A 213 -15.83 -7.85 -32.43
N ALA A 214 -14.74 -7.43 -33.07
CA ALA A 214 -14.80 -6.83 -34.38
C ALA A 214 -15.46 -7.86 -35.30
N LYS A 215 -16.74 -7.61 -35.64
CA LYS A 215 -17.46 -8.40 -36.65
C LYS A 215 -16.52 -8.48 -37.85
N ALA A 216 -15.99 -9.67 -38.12
CA ALA A 216 -15.23 -9.94 -39.32
C ALA A 216 -16.07 -9.44 -40.50
N ALA A 217 -15.59 -8.41 -41.18
CA ALA A 217 -16.21 -7.94 -42.40
C ALA A 217 -16.27 -9.13 -43.36
N PRO A 218 -17.42 -9.47 -43.95
CA PRO A 218 -17.47 -10.52 -44.94
C PRO A 218 -16.56 -10.10 -46.10
N ALA A 219 -15.59 -10.96 -46.43
CA ALA A 219 -14.79 -10.81 -47.64
C ALA A 219 -15.75 -10.76 -48.84
N GLN A 220 -15.74 -9.63 -49.55
CA GLN A 220 -16.36 -9.49 -50.87
C GLN A 220 -15.28 -9.71 -51.93
#